data_AF-A0A8J4VVB3-F1
#
_entry.id   AF-A0A8J4VVB3-F1
#
_cell.length_a   1.000
_cell.length_b   1.000
_cell.length_c   1.000
_cell.angle_alpha   90.00
_cell.angle_beta   90.00
_cell.angle_gamma   90.00
#
_symmetry.space_group_name_H-M   'P 1'
#
loop_
_entity.id
_entity.type
_entity.pdbx_description
1 polymer ?
#
loop_
_entity_poly.entity_id
_entity_poly.type
_entity_poly.pdbx_seq_one_letter_code
_entity_poly.pdbx_strand_id
1 'polypeptide(L)'
;MSTNEKVSADADADVVCVQLMLGLVLPLPLTLFIAHNLYSINLLSHPSLTLSLISVIQCPIVLLLYGRLRKNRKHCSYLKAAGRGLLGLPIGALVNALGAIALGAPVGTQYFSQTLNWSLMMSLFTIVPAATVFGSSWKDWQRIFAHTKPMGSVDVIICLPAHGAIIGAWFGAWPMPLDWERPWQEWPICVSYGAMAGYLVAMVASFGYVAVRARMQHVKRE
;
A
#
# COMPACT_ATOMS: atom_id res chain seq x y z
N MET A 1 -35.05 -7.77 -0.30
CA MET A 1 -33.65 -7.51 -0.66
C MET A 1 -33.27 -8.38 -1.85
N SER A 2 -32.98 -7.76 -2.99
CA SER A 2 -32.64 -8.49 -4.23
C SER A 2 -31.29 -9.20 -4.11
N THR A 3 -31.05 -10.22 -4.93
CA THR A 3 -29.79 -10.97 -4.99
C THR A 3 -28.57 -10.06 -5.19
N ASN A 4 -28.71 -8.99 -5.98
CA ASN A 4 -27.65 -8.00 -6.21
C ASN A 4 -27.34 -7.14 -4.97
N GLU A 5 -28.34 -6.83 -4.15
CA GLU A 5 -28.15 -6.03 -2.93
C GLU A 5 -27.42 -6.82 -1.83
N LYS A 6 -27.65 -8.14 -1.73
CA LYS A 6 -26.94 -9.02 -0.80
C LYS A 6 -25.47 -9.16 -1.16
N VAL A 7 -25.17 -9.31 -2.45
CA VAL A 7 -23.78 -9.39 -2.95
C VAL A 7 -23.02 -8.09 -2.68
N SER A 8 -23.66 -6.92 -2.81
CA SER A 8 -23.02 -5.63 -2.50
C SER A 8 -22.70 -5.48 -1.02
N ALA A 9 -23.63 -5.86 -0.13
CA ALA A 9 -23.43 -5.73 1.32
C ALA A 9 -22.33 -6.65 1.86
N ASP A 10 -22.25 -7.88 1.37
CA ASP A 10 -21.21 -8.85 1.72
C ASP A 10 -19.81 -8.38 1.26
N ALA A 11 -19.75 -7.78 0.06
CA ALA A 11 -18.51 -7.19 -0.44
C ALA A 11 -18.04 -5.97 0.38
N ASP A 12 -18.95 -5.10 0.83
CA ASP A 12 -18.60 -3.96 1.67
C ASP A 12 -18.14 -4.40 3.08
N ALA A 13 -18.72 -5.48 3.64
CA ALA A 13 -18.26 -6.08 4.89
C ALA A 13 -16.85 -6.68 4.79
N ASP A 14 -16.57 -7.41 3.70
CA ASP A 14 -15.23 -7.91 3.40
C ASP A 14 -14.20 -6.79 3.27
N VAL A 15 -14.58 -5.67 2.64
CA VAL A 15 -13.73 -4.47 2.50
C VAL A 15 -13.40 -3.86 3.86
N VAL A 16 -14.42 -3.66 4.71
CA VAL A 16 -14.24 -3.11 6.06
C VAL A 16 -13.33 -4.03 6.89
N CYS A 17 -13.54 -5.35 6.82
CA CYS A 17 -12.72 -6.34 7.51
C CYS A 17 -11.25 -6.28 7.05
N VAL A 18 -11.02 -6.24 5.73
CA VAL A 18 -9.66 -6.12 5.16
C VAL A 18 -8.99 -4.80 5.60
N GLN A 19 -9.72 -3.68 5.61
CA GLN A 19 -9.18 -2.40 6.07
C GLN A 19 -8.85 -2.38 7.56
N LEU A 20 -9.66 -3.00 8.42
CA LEU A 20 -9.36 -3.10 9.85
C LEU A 20 -8.08 -3.90 10.09
N MET A 21 -7.91 -5.00 9.35
CA MET A 21 -6.72 -5.86 9.46
C MET A 21 -5.46 -5.19 8.88
N LEU A 22 -5.59 -4.38 7.82
CA LEU A 22 -4.47 -3.67 7.18
C LEU A 22 -4.11 -2.32 7.83
N GLY A 23 -5.12 -1.57 8.28
CA GLY A 23 -5.02 -0.12 8.48
C GLY A 23 -5.03 0.35 9.93
N LEU A 24 -5.64 -0.38 10.87
CA LEU A 24 -5.89 0.20 12.20
C LEU A 24 -4.95 -0.31 13.31
N VAL A 25 -4.45 -1.55 13.29
CA VAL A 25 -3.66 -2.05 14.45
C VAL A 25 -2.50 -3.03 14.13
N LEU A 26 -2.55 -3.87 13.10
CA LEU A 26 -1.72 -5.09 13.15
C LEU A 26 -0.39 -5.10 12.39
N PRO A 27 -0.23 -4.55 11.18
CA PRO A 27 0.96 -4.90 10.42
C PRO A 27 2.09 -3.89 10.55
N LEU A 28 1.91 -2.66 10.07
CA LEU A 28 3.00 -1.70 9.93
C LEU A 28 3.52 -1.17 11.29
N PRO A 29 2.66 -0.71 12.23
CA PRO A 29 3.11 -0.28 13.55
C PRO A 29 3.74 -1.44 14.34
N LEU A 30 3.19 -2.65 14.22
CA LEU A 30 3.75 -3.84 14.87
C LEU A 30 5.12 -4.19 14.31
N THR A 31 5.33 -4.12 12.99
CA THR A 31 6.65 -4.37 12.40
C THR A 31 7.69 -3.37 12.88
N LEU A 32 7.33 -2.10 13.03
CA LEU A 32 8.21 -1.08 13.61
C LEU A 32 8.46 -1.32 15.09
N PHE A 33 7.42 -1.69 15.83
CA PHE A 33 7.53 -2.03 17.25
C PHE A 33 8.44 -3.25 17.46
N ILE A 34 8.30 -4.30 16.65
CA ILE A 34 9.15 -5.49 16.66
C ILE A 34 10.59 -5.12 16.29
N ALA A 35 10.80 -4.36 15.22
CA ALA A 35 12.13 -3.92 14.80
C ALA A 35 12.84 -3.15 15.93
N HIS A 36 12.13 -2.22 16.58
CA HIS A 36 12.66 -1.42 17.67
C HIS A 36 12.94 -2.24 18.93
N ASN A 37 11.94 -2.99 19.43
CA ASN A 37 12.01 -3.61 20.75
C ASN A 37 12.72 -4.96 20.75
N LEU A 38 12.58 -5.77 19.69
CA LEU A 38 13.17 -7.11 19.63
C LEU A 38 14.54 -7.11 18.98
N TYR A 39 14.76 -6.25 17.97
CA TYR A 39 16.00 -6.23 17.20
C TYR A 39 16.85 -4.97 17.44
N SER A 40 16.37 -3.98 18.19
CA SER A 40 17.07 -2.70 18.41
C SER A 40 17.47 -1.97 17.12
N ILE A 41 16.76 -2.24 16.01
CA ILE A 41 17.01 -1.64 14.71
C ILE A 41 15.89 -0.67 14.35
N ASN A 42 16.28 0.48 13.82
CA ASN A 42 15.36 1.54 13.42
C ASN A 42 15.70 2.02 12.02
N LEU A 43 14.77 2.73 11.40
CA LEU A 43 15.01 3.32 10.09
C LEU A 43 16.24 4.25 10.09
N LEU A 44 16.54 4.88 11.22
CA LEU A 44 17.71 5.75 11.38
C LEU A 44 19.04 4.99 11.48
N SER A 45 19.06 3.80 12.09
CA SER A 45 20.30 3.05 12.30
C SER A 45 20.58 2.06 11.17
N HIS A 46 19.54 1.36 10.70
CA HIS A 46 19.66 0.30 9.69
C HIS A 46 18.50 0.34 8.67
N PRO A 47 18.43 1.38 7.82
CA PRO A 47 17.29 1.60 6.92
C PRO A 47 16.98 0.40 6.03
N SER A 48 17.99 -0.19 5.39
CA SER A 48 17.81 -1.36 4.49
C SER A 48 17.21 -2.56 5.22
N LEU A 49 17.70 -2.88 6.41
CA LEU A 49 17.24 -4.04 7.18
C LEU A 49 15.83 -3.82 7.71
N THR A 50 15.53 -2.64 8.25
CA THR A 50 14.19 -2.29 8.72
C THR A 50 13.17 -2.34 7.57
N LEU A 51 13.50 -1.76 6.41
CA LEU A 51 12.63 -1.79 5.23
C LEU A 51 12.44 -3.20 4.66
N SER A 52 13.49 -4.03 4.68
CA SER A 52 13.41 -5.44 4.30
C SER A 52 12.46 -6.21 5.22
N LEU A 53 12.59 -6.05 6.54
CA LEU A 53 11.71 -6.70 7.52
C LEU A 53 10.25 -6.26 7.37
N ILE A 54 10.02 -4.96 7.18
CA ILE A 54 8.68 -4.44 6.85
C ILE A 54 8.16 -5.15 5.61
N SER A 55 8.94 -5.21 4.53
CA SER A 55 8.51 -5.81 3.27
C SER A 55 8.22 -7.31 3.41
N VAL A 56 9.09 -8.07 4.08
CA VAL A 56 8.96 -9.51 4.29
C VAL A 56 7.71 -9.84 5.11
N ILE A 57 7.43 -9.06 6.16
CA ILE A 57 6.26 -9.29 7.02
C ILE A 57 4.98 -8.79 6.33
N GLN A 58 5.03 -7.66 5.63
CA GLN A 58 3.85 -7.09 4.98
C GLN A 58 3.42 -7.83 3.72
N CYS A 59 4.35 -8.33 2.93
CA CYS A 59 4.05 -9.03 1.69
C CYS A 59 2.98 -10.14 1.86
N PRO A 60 3.15 -11.13 2.75
CA PRO A 60 2.13 -12.17 2.92
C PRO A 60 0.81 -11.61 3.41
N ILE A 61 0.82 -10.62 4.31
CA ILE A 61 -0.42 -10.02 4.86
C ILE A 61 -1.21 -9.32 3.75
N VAL A 62 -0.55 -8.48 2.95
CA VAL A 62 -1.16 -7.75 1.84
C VAL A 62 -1.69 -8.71 0.78
N LEU A 63 -0.90 -9.70 0.36
CA LEU A 63 -1.33 -10.71 -0.61
C LEU A 63 -2.55 -11.49 -0.13
N LEU A 64 -2.54 -11.89 1.15
CA LEU A 64 -3.61 -12.70 1.70
C LEU A 64 -4.91 -11.90 1.84
N LEU A 65 -4.83 -10.67 2.34
CA LEU A 65 -6.00 -9.83 2.60
C LEU A 65 -6.62 -9.29 1.31
N TYR A 66 -5.82 -8.71 0.40
CA TYR A 66 -6.34 -8.25 -0.89
C TYR A 66 -6.77 -9.42 -1.80
N GLY A 67 -6.20 -10.63 -1.62
CA GLY A 67 -6.67 -11.85 -2.28
C GLY A 67 -8.12 -12.22 -1.96
N ARG A 68 -8.64 -11.81 -0.79
CA ARG A 68 -10.07 -11.98 -0.44
C ARG A 68 -10.97 -11.08 -1.26
N LEU A 69 -10.47 -9.91 -1.65
CA LEU A 69 -11.19 -8.90 -2.44
C LEU A 69 -11.07 -9.12 -3.95
N ARG A 70 -10.46 -10.23 -4.40
CA ARG A 70 -10.23 -10.51 -5.82
C ARG A 70 -11.50 -10.39 -6.67
N LYS A 71 -11.36 -9.73 -7.82
CA LYS A 71 -12.43 -9.62 -8.81
C LYS A 71 -12.67 -10.97 -9.49
N ASN A 72 -13.93 -11.27 -9.84
CA ASN A 72 -14.34 -12.51 -10.51
C ASN A 72 -14.00 -13.80 -9.74
N ARG A 73 -14.49 -13.90 -8.48
CA ARG A 73 -14.26 -15.05 -7.57
C ARG A 73 -14.53 -16.43 -8.19
N LYS A 74 -15.46 -16.53 -9.16
CA LYS A 74 -15.80 -17.78 -9.86
C LYS A 74 -14.73 -18.27 -10.84
N HIS A 75 -13.96 -17.37 -11.45
CA HIS A 75 -12.95 -17.70 -12.47
C HIS A 75 -11.51 -17.50 -11.99
N CYS A 76 -11.31 -16.77 -10.89
CA CYS A 76 -10.00 -16.52 -10.30
C CYS A 76 -9.88 -17.23 -8.96
N SER A 77 -9.04 -18.27 -8.89
CA SER A 77 -8.65 -18.88 -7.62
C SER A 77 -7.85 -17.90 -6.76
N TYR A 78 -7.93 -18.05 -5.44
CA TYR A 78 -7.19 -17.24 -4.50
C TYR A 78 -5.67 -17.30 -4.74
N LEU A 79 -5.12 -18.49 -5.00
CA LEU A 79 -3.70 -18.66 -5.31
C LEU A 79 -3.28 -17.90 -6.57
N LYS A 80 -4.17 -17.82 -7.57
CA LYS A 80 -3.92 -17.06 -8.80
C LYS A 80 -3.91 -15.55 -8.52
N ALA A 81 -4.78 -15.06 -7.63
CA ALA A 81 -4.77 -13.66 -7.19
C ALA A 81 -3.48 -13.34 -6.43
N ALA A 82 -3.10 -14.17 -5.45
CA ALA A 82 -1.85 -14.00 -4.70
C ALA A 82 -0.61 -14.08 -5.61
N GLY A 83 -0.59 -15.01 -6.57
CA GLY A 83 0.50 -15.13 -7.54
C GLY A 83 0.64 -13.87 -8.42
N ARG A 84 -0.47 -13.24 -8.82
CA ARG A 84 -0.43 -11.96 -9.54
C ARG A 84 0.13 -10.83 -8.69
N GLY A 85 -0.26 -10.76 -7.42
CA GLY A 85 0.32 -9.80 -6.48
C GLY A 85 1.82 -10.01 -6.28
N LEU A 86 2.25 -11.26 -6.15
CA LEU A 86 3.66 -11.63 -6.00
C LEU A 86 4.49 -11.25 -7.23
N LEU A 87 3.96 -11.44 -8.44
CA LEU A 87 4.57 -10.95 -9.68
C LEU A 87 4.54 -9.42 -9.78
N GLY A 88 3.51 -8.78 -9.24
CA GLY A 88 3.39 -7.33 -9.16
C GLY A 88 4.45 -6.69 -8.25
N LEU A 89 4.95 -7.42 -7.25
CA LEU A 89 5.96 -6.92 -6.31
C LEU A 89 7.25 -6.45 -7.01
N PRO A 90 7.99 -7.31 -7.76
CA PRO A 90 9.23 -6.90 -8.44
C PRO A 90 8.96 -5.90 -9.57
N ILE A 91 7.84 -6.02 -10.29
CA ILE A 91 7.49 -5.07 -11.37
C ILE A 91 7.25 -3.69 -10.78
N GLY A 92 6.45 -3.60 -9.71
CA GLY A 92 6.20 -2.35 -9.03
C GLY A 92 7.42 -1.79 -8.33
N ALA A 93 8.32 -2.63 -7.82
CA ALA A 93 9.59 -2.20 -7.26
C ALA A 93 10.47 -1.56 -8.33
N LEU A 94 10.56 -2.17 -9.51
CA LEU A 94 11.28 -1.59 -10.64
C LEU A 94 10.70 -0.22 -11.05
N VAL A 95 9.38 -0.11 -11.18
CA VAL A 95 8.71 1.17 -11.52
C VAL A 95 8.99 2.23 -10.47
N ASN A 96 8.86 1.91 -9.18
CA ASN A 96 9.11 2.85 -8.09
C ASN A 96 10.60 3.25 -8.00
N ALA A 97 11.52 2.31 -8.18
CA ALA A 97 12.96 2.59 -8.18
C ALA A 97 13.34 3.52 -9.34
N LEU A 98 12.88 3.22 -10.56
CA LEU A 98 13.13 4.08 -11.73
C LEU A 98 12.49 5.46 -11.55
N GLY A 99 11.26 5.53 -11.03
CA GLY A 99 10.59 6.79 -10.71
C GLY A 99 11.36 7.62 -9.69
N ALA A 100 11.84 6.99 -8.60
CA ALA A 100 12.65 7.68 -7.60
C ALA A 100 13.99 8.18 -8.17
N ILE A 101 14.69 7.36 -8.96
CA ILE A 101 15.94 7.76 -9.63
C ILE A 101 15.70 8.94 -10.57
N ALA A 102 14.63 8.90 -11.37
CA ALA A 102 14.25 10.01 -12.24
C ALA A 102 13.91 11.30 -11.47
N LEU A 103 13.43 11.18 -10.22
CA LEU A 103 13.15 12.29 -9.31
C LEU A 103 14.35 12.71 -8.47
N GLY A 104 15.54 12.12 -8.68
CA GLY A 104 16.79 12.52 -8.04
C GLY A 104 17.26 11.63 -6.89
N ALA A 105 16.74 10.40 -6.75
CA ALA A 105 17.28 9.45 -5.79
C ALA A 105 18.74 9.08 -6.12
N PRO A 106 19.60 8.88 -5.11
CA PRO A 106 21.02 8.61 -5.33
C PRO A 106 21.23 7.27 -6.04
N VAL A 107 22.11 7.27 -7.04
CA VAL A 107 22.47 6.08 -7.84
C VAL A 107 23.88 5.64 -7.48
N GLY A 108 24.07 4.34 -7.27
CA GLY A 108 25.37 3.75 -6.95
C GLY A 108 25.22 2.39 -6.31
N THR A 109 26.30 1.60 -6.30
CA THR A 109 26.31 0.28 -5.66
C THR A 109 26.08 0.39 -4.16
N GLN A 110 26.54 1.47 -3.52
CA GLN A 110 26.31 1.70 -2.08
C GLN A 110 24.83 1.97 -1.73
N TYR A 111 24.04 2.54 -2.66
CA TYR A 111 22.63 2.85 -2.45
C TYR A 111 21.68 1.78 -3.00
N PHE A 112 22.22 0.73 -3.64
CA PHE A 112 21.43 -0.30 -4.30
C PHE A 112 20.47 -1.00 -3.33
N SER A 113 20.98 -1.50 -2.21
CA SER A 113 20.16 -2.21 -1.21
C SER A 113 19.10 -1.30 -0.59
N GLN A 114 19.42 -0.04 -0.34
CA GLN A 114 18.48 0.93 0.22
C GLN A 114 17.33 1.21 -0.76
N THR A 115 17.66 1.52 -2.01
CA THR A 115 16.70 1.81 -3.07
C THR A 115 15.83 0.60 -3.39
N LEU A 116 16.44 -0.60 -3.42
CA LEU A 116 15.71 -1.85 -3.63
C LEU A 116 14.69 -2.09 -2.52
N ASN A 117 15.10 -2.05 -1.25
CA ASN A 117 14.19 -2.28 -0.12
C ASN A 117 13.09 -1.21 -0.02
N TRP A 118 13.42 0.06 -0.27
CA TRP A 118 12.43 1.13 -0.33
C TRP A 118 11.41 0.90 -1.46
N SER A 119 11.88 0.55 -2.66
CA SER A 119 11.02 0.33 -3.81
C SER A 119 10.11 -0.91 -3.65
N LEU A 120 10.58 -1.95 -2.95
CA LEU A 120 9.75 -3.10 -2.57
C LEU A 120 8.62 -2.69 -1.60
N MET A 121 8.94 -1.88 -0.58
CA MET A 121 7.92 -1.33 0.32
C MET A 121 6.91 -0.46 -0.45
N MET A 122 7.37 0.43 -1.33
CA MET A 122 6.48 1.26 -2.14
C MET A 122 5.58 0.42 -3.06
N SER A 123 6.13 -0.64 -3.66
CA SER A 123 5.37 -1.59 -4.48
C SER A 123 4.26 -2.28 -3.69
N LEU A 124 4.54 -2.65 -2.42
CA LEU A 124 3.53 -3.21 -1.51
C LEU A 124 2.38 -2.25 -1.21
N PHE A 125 2.64 -0.95 -1.15
CA PHE A 125 1.60 0.06 -0.91
C PHE A 125 0.83 0.46 -2.17
N THR A 126 1.42 0.30 -3.36
CA THR A 126 0.88 0.86 -4.61
C THR A 126 0.41 -0.21 -5.60
N ILE A 127 1.32 -1.06 -6.06
CA ILE A 127 1.12 -1.97 -7.20
C ILE A 127 0.55 -3.31 -6.75
N VAL A 128 1.03 -3.88 -5.63
CA VAL A 128 0.64 -5.22 -5.17
C VAL A 128 -0.85 -5.36 -4.87
N PRO A 129 -1.52 -4.42 -4.15
CA PRO A 129 -2.96 -4.50 -3.92
C PRO A 129 -3.76 -4.51 -5.23
N ALA A 130 -3.40 -3.63 -6.16
CA ALA A 130 -4.05 -3.53 -7.46
C ALA A 130 -3.83 -4.78 -8.34
N ALA A 131 -2.60 -5.31 -8.37
CA ALA A 131 -2.26 -6.53 -9.09
C ALA A 131 -2.98 -7.77 -8.53
N THR A 132 -3.14 -7.84 -7.21
CA THR A 132 -3.85 -8.93 -6.54
C THR A 132 -5.34 -8.92 -6.87
N VAL A 133 -5.97 -7.74 -6.84
CA VAL A 133 -7.43 -7.60 -7.00
C VAL A 133 -7.87 -7.54 -8.46
N PHE A 134 -7.23 -6.71 -9.29
CA PHE A 134 -7.62 -6.46 -10.68
C PHE A 134 -6.86 -7.36 -11.68
N GLY A 135 -5.73 -7.93 -11.27
CA GLY A 135 -4.87 -8.68 -12.18
C GLY A 135 -4.38 -7.80 -13.33
N SER A 136 -4.41 -8.32 -14.57
CA SER A 136 -3.89 -7.64 -15.77
C SER A 136 -4.95 -6.78 -16.49
N SER A 137 -6.05 -6.41 -15.82
CA SER A 137 -7.13 -5.62 -16.44
C SER A 137 -6.72 -4.18 -16.67
N TRP A 138 -6.10 -3.88 -17.82
CA TRP A 138 -5.60 -2.53 -18.13
C TRP A 138 -6.65 -1.42 -17.95
N LYS A 139 -7.92 -1.69 -18.31
CA LYS A 139 -9.03 -0.77 -18.12
C LYS A 139 -9.26 -0.41 -16.64
N ASP A 140 -9.16 -1.38 -15.73
CA ASP A 140 -9.30 -1.13 -14.29
C ASP A 140 -8.10 -0.33 -13.75
N TRP A 141 -6.89 -0.63 -14.21
CA TRP A 141 -5.67 0.10 -13.83
C TRP A 141 -5.72 1.57 -14.26
N GLN A 142 -6.05 1.85 -15.52
CA GLN A 142 -6.17 3.22 -16.03
C GLN A 142 -7.26 3.99 -15.29
N ARG A 143 -8.41 3.36 -15.06
CA ARG A 143 -9.53 3.99 -14.35
C ARG A 143 -9.15 4.43 -12.94
N ILE A 144 -8.38 3.61 -12.22
CA ILE A 144 -8.03 3.85 -10.83
C ILE A 144 -6.86 4.82 -10.70
N PHE A 145 -5.78 4.62 -11.48
CA PHE A 145 -4.56 5.41 -11.31
C PHE A 145 -4.45 6.60 -12.28
N ALA A 146 -4.93 6.48 -13.52
CA ALA A 146 -4.82 7.58 -14.49
C ALA A 146 -6.02 8.53 -14.44
N HIS A 147 -7.22 7.99 -14.21
CA HIS A 147 -8.44 8.80 -14.15
C HIS A 147 -8.91 9.10 -12.72
N THR A 148 -8.39 8.40 -11.72
CA THR A 148 -8.79 8.55 -10.31
C THR A 148 -10.32 8.51 -10.14
N LYS A 149 -10.97 7.55 -10.85
CA LYS A 149 -12.42 7.33 -10.83
C LYS A 149 -12.78 6.01 -10.14
N PRO A 150 -12.69 5.93 -8.80
CA PRO A 150 -13.14 4.76 -8.06
C PRO A 150 -14.66 4.63 -8.16
N MET A 151 -15.16 3.42 -8.48
CA MET A 151 -16.58 3.15 -8.67
C MET A 151 -17.19 2.36 -7.49
N GLY A 152 -16.35 1.72 -6.68
CA GLY A 152 -16.79 0.97 -5.51
C GLY A 152 -15.78 1.01 -4.37
N SER A 153 -16.18 0.47 -3.21
CA SER A 153 -15.38 0.46 -1.98
C SER A 153 -14.00 -0.18 -2.21
N VAL A 154 -13.93 -1.30 -2.94
CA VAL A 154 -12.66 -1.98 -3.29
C VAL A 154 -11.69 -1.06 -4.04
N ASP A 155 -12.19 -0.23 -4.97
CA ASP A 155 -11.33 0.70 -5.70
C ASP A 155 -10.79 1.79 -4.79
N VAL A 156 -11.63 2.32 -3.89
CA VAL A 156 -11.27 3.38 -2.92
C VAL A 156 -10.15 2.89 -2.00
N ILE A 157 -10.27 1.68 -1.44
CA ILE A 157 -9.27 1.14 -0.51
C ILE A 157 -7.94 0.77 -1.14
N ILE A 158 -7.87 0.69 -2.48
CA ILE A 158 -6.62 0.48 -3.21
C ILE A 158 -6.05 1.82 -3.65
N CYS A 159 -6.90 2.69 -4.19
CA CYS A 159 -6.52 3.97 -4.78
C CYS A 159 -6.00 4.95 -3.74
N LEU A 160 -6.77 5.21 -2.68
CA LEU A 160 -6.43 6.24 -1.69
C LEU A 160 -5.10 5.96 -0.99
N PRO A 161 -4.88 4.76 -0.41
CA PRO A 161 -3.62 4.45 0.26
C PRO A 161 -2.40 4.53 -0.67
N ALA A 162 -2.54 4.07 -1.92
CA ALA A 162 -1.46 4.16 -2.91
C ALA A 162 -1.08 5.62 -3.22
N HIS A 163 -2.08 6.49 -3.44
CA HIS A 163 -1.82 7.92 -3.66
C HIS A 163 -1.27 8.59 -2.40
N GLY A 164 -1.80 8.24 -1.23
CA GLY A 164 -1.30 8.72 0.06
C GLY A 164 0.17 8.38 0.26
N ALA A 165 0.59 7.16 -0.08
CA ALA A 165 2.00 6.74 0.00
C ALA A 165 2.89 7.56 -0.94
N ILE A 166 2.47 7.78 -2.19
CA ILE A 166 3.24 8.55 -3.18
C ILE A 166 3.36 10.03 -2.74
N ILE A 167 2.24 10.65 -2.38
CA ILE A 167 2.20 12.05 -1.91
C ILE A 167 3.03 12.19 -0.63
N GLY A 168 2.89 11.25 0.31
CA GLY A 168 3.67 11.21 1.52
C GLY A 168 5.17 11.06 1.27
N ALA A 169 5.58 10.16 0.37
CA ALA A 169 6.97 9.99 -0.04
C ALA A 169 7.54 11.28 -0.64
N TRP A 170 6.74 11.95 -1.48
CA TRP A 170 7.12 13.22 -2.12
C TRP A 170 7.32 14.34 -1.09
N PHE A 171 6.42 14.50 -0.12
CA PHE A 171 6.64 15.43 1.01
C PHE A 171 7.86 15.02 1.85
N GLY A 172 8.08 13.72 2.04
CA GLY A 172 9.28 13.20 2.69
C GLY A 172 10.57 13.49 1.93
N ALA A 173 10.51 13.75 0.62
CA ALA A 173 11.71 14.12 -0.14
C ALA A 173 12.13 15.58 0.11
N TRP A 174 11.20 16.47 0.48
CA TRP A 174 11.46 17.91 0.62
C TRP A 174 12.56 18.28 1.61
N PRO A 175 12.69 17.64 2.79
CA PRO A 175 13.74 18.00 3.73
C PRO A 175 15.14 17.53 3.30
N MET A 176 15.26 16.62 2.34
CA MET A 176 16.55 16.02 1.98
C MET A 176 17.53 17.04 1.35
N PRO A 177 17.12 17.90 0.38
CA PRO A 177 18.03 18.88 -0.23
C PRO A 177 18.38 20.04 0.71
N LEU A 178 17.63 20.24 1.79
CA LEU A 178 17.89 21.28 2.77
C LEU A 178 19.06 20.91 3.69
N ASP A 179 19.45 19.63 3.68
CA ASP A 179 20.66 19.05 4.27
C ASP A 179 21.15 19.78 5.53
N TRP A 180 20.37 19.63 6.61
CA TRP A 180 20.70 20.17 7.93
C TRP A 180 21.72 19.29 8.67
N GLU A 181 22.48 18.48 7.92
CA GLU A 181 23.43 17.47 8.40
C GLU A 181 22.81 16.51 9.43
N ARG A 182 21.53 16.15 9.24
CA ARG A 182 20.84 15.23 10.15
C ARG A 182 20.72 13.84 9.56
N PRO A 183 20.97 12.78 10.35
CA PRO A 183 20.92 11.40 9.86
C PRO A 183 19.52 11.00 9.37
N TRP A 184 18.45 11.68 9.83
CA TRP A 184 17.10 11.41 9.35
C TRP A 184 16.85 11.91 7.91
N GLN A 185 17.66 12.84 7.39
CA GLN A 185 17.57 13.38 6.02
C GLN A 185 18.17 12.45 4.96
N GLU A 186 18.92 11.42 5.35
CA GLU A 186 19.54 10.51 4.40
C GLU A 186 18.52 9.70 3.59
N TRP A 187 18.89 9.34 2.36
CA TRP A 187 18.10 8.40 1.56
C TRP A 187 18.17 6.99 2.17
N PRO A 188 17.05 6.25 2.26
CA PRO A 188 15.67 6.58 1.92
C PRO A 188 14.82 6.87 3.18
N ILE A 189 15.40 7.45 4.24
CA ILE A 189 14.79 7.53 5.57
C ILE A 189 13.57 8.46 5.57
N CYS A 190 13.75 9.74 5.19
CA CYS A 190 12.64 10.70 5.17
C CYS A 190 11.49 10.25 4.26
N VAL A 191 11.83 9.82 3.04
CA VAL A 191 10.84 9.39 2.04
C VAL A 191 10.07 8.14 2.49
N SER A 192 10.70 7.26 3.26
CA SER A 192 10.02 6.10 3.85
C SER A 192 9.02 6.52 4.92
N TYR A 193 9.43 7.38 5.86
CA TYR A 193 8.52 7.89 6.89
C TYR A 193 7.35 8.65 6.28
N GLY A 194 7.61 9.51 5.29
CA GLY A 194 6.59 10.20 4.52
C GLY A 194 5.62 9.23 3.85
N ALA A 195 6.13 8.21 3.14
CA ALA A 195 5.32 7.19 2.48
C ALA A 195 4.42 6.44 3.47
N MET A 196 4.98 5.99 4.59
CA MET A 196 4.26 5.24 5.61
C MET A 196 3.19 6.10 6.29
N ALA A 197 3.51 7.35 6.64
CA ALA A 197 2.53 8.27 7.23
C ALA A 197 1.39 8.58 6.25
N GLY A 198 1.72 8.90 5.00
CA GLY A 198 0.74 9.17 3.95
C GLY A 198 -0.16 7.96 3.67
N TYR A 199 0.41 6.75 3.63
CA TYR A 199 -0.33 5.50 3.49
C TYR A 199 -1.31 5.30 4.65
N LEU A 200 -0.87 5.46 5.90
CA LEU A 200 -1.71 5.30 7.09
C LEU A 200 -2.86 6.32 7.14
N VAL A 201 -2.57 7.60 6.87
CA VAL A 201 -3.59 8.64 6.83
C VAL A 201 -4.64 8.33 5.75
N ALA A 202 -4.20 7.93 4.56
CA ALA A 202 -5.11 7.58 3.47
C ALA A 202 -5.90 6.28 3.72
N MET A 203 -5.33 5.32 4.45
CA MET A 203 -6.05 4.13 4.92
C MET A 203 -7.21 4.51 5.85
N VAL A 204 -6.95 5.39 6.83
CA VAL A 204 -7.97 5.89 7.75
C VAL A 204 -9.05 6.69 7.00
N ALA A 205 -8.65 7.58 6.08
CA ALA A 205 -9.58 8.34 5.25
C ALA A 205 -10.46 7.43 4.38
N SER A 206 -9.86 6.43 3.74
CA SER A 206 -10.56 5.42 2.96
C SER A 206 -11.57 4.63 3.82
N PHE A 207 -11.18 4.25 5.03
CA PHE A 207 -12.08 3.55 5.96
C PHE A 207 -13.27 4.42 6.35
N GLY A 208 -13.03 5.68 6.70
CA GLY A 208 -14.09 6.65 6.97
C GLY A 208 -15.06 6.79 5.79
N TYR A 209 -14.54 6.89 4.57
CA TYR A 209 -15.36 6.96 3.35
C TYR A 209 -16.25 5.73 3.17
N VAL A 210 -15.69 4.52 3.31
CA VAL A 210 -16.45 3.26 3.16
C VAL A 210 -17.50 3.13 4.27
N ALA A 211 -17.16 3.46 5.52
CA ALA A 211 -18.08 3.40 6.65
C ALA A 211 -19.26 4.37 6.48
N VAL A 212 -19.00 5.60 6.03
CA VAL A 212 -20.06 6.59 5.74
C VAL A 212 -20.94 6.09 4.60
N ARG A 213 -20.36 5.59 3.51
CA ARG A 213 -21.09 5.04 2.37
C ARG A 213 -22.00 3.87 2.78
N ALA A 214 -21.50 2.95 3.59
CA ALA A 214 -22.27 1.82 4.11
C ALA A 214 -23.45 2.28 4.98
N ARG A 215 -23.24 3.28 5.86
CA ARG A 215 -24.31 3.87 6.66
C ARG A 215 -25.39 4.53 5.80
N MET A 216 -24.99 5.33 4.79
CA MET A 216 -25.94 5.99 3.89
C MET A 216 -26.81 4.99 3.10
N GLN A 217 -26.24 3.85 2.72
CA GLN A 217 -27.00 2.78 2.06
C GLN A 217 -27.97 2.08 3.01
N HIS A 218 -27.65 1.97 4.30
CA HIS A 218 -28.56 1.43 5.31
C HIS A 218 -29.76 2.36 5.52
N VAL A 219 -29.52 3.67 5.68
CA VAL A 219 -30.59 4.67 5.89
C VAL A 219 -31.56 4.73 4.71
N LYS A 220 -31.07 4.57 3.47
CA LYS A 220 -31.95 4.54 2.28
C LYS A 220 -32.83 3.27 2.18
N ARG A 221 -32.60 2.26 3.01
CA ARG A 221 -33.36 1.00 3.02
C ARG A 221 -34.47 0.97 4.07
N GLU A 222 -34.45 1.90 5.02
CA GLU A 222 -35.51 2.16 5.99
C GLU A 222 -36.57 3.10 5.38
#